data_AF-A0A3N6AKW2-F1
#
_entry.id   AF-A0A3N6AKW2-F1
#
_cell.length_a   1.000
_cell.length_b   1.000
_cell.length_c   1.000
_cell.angle_alpha   90.00
_cell.angle_beta   90.00
_cell.angle_gamma   90.00
#
_symmetry.space_group_name_H-M   'P 1'
#
loop_
_entity.id
_entity.type
_entity.pdbx_description
1 polymer ?
#
loop_
_entity_poly.entity_id
_entity_poly.type
_entity_poly.pdbx_seq_one_letter_code
_entity_poly.pdbx_strand_id
1 'polypeptide(L)'
;MYRFFIVLCLLMVMAVPLGAGEITGGGSAVLGQMIPILQGLSENIEAISDIQKQMDDSKASDENYDEKKNIWLSSVLTFTAIVSVCEYEHDLLELFLDLSPKNRARYVEVRIQSIESSIRQIEIFREQIAINRSLLGENQSNKHLFVMEDRIITRLLSLLQQSVAIVKSIR
;
A
#
# COMPACT_ATOMS: atom_id res chain seq x y z
N MET A 1 -22.10 14.54 -5.07
CA MET A 1 -22.30 14.24 -3.65
C MET A 1 -22.92 12.85 -3.52
N TYR A 2 -22.10 11.80 -3.62
CA TYR A 2 -22.53 10.40 -3.45
C TYR A 2 -21.86 9.86 -2.19
N ARG A 3 -22.48 10.10 -1.04
CA ARG A 3 -22.09 9.51 0.25
C ARG A 3 -23.36 9.16 1.01
N PHE A 4 -24.10 8.14 0.57
CA PHE A 4 -25.18 7.57 1.39
C PHE A 4 -25.59 6.11 1.07
N PHE A 5 -24.86 5.36 0.24
CA PHE A 5 -25.31 4.03 -0.20
C PHE A 5 -24.49 2.80 0.24
N ILE A 6 -23.52 2.93 1.14
CA ILE A 6 -22.63 1.80 1.51
C ILE A 6 -23.01 1.10 2.83
N VAL A 7 -24.02 1.56 3.56
CA VAL A 7 -24.37 0.96 4.87
C VAL A 7 -25.44 -0.15 4.79
N LEU A 8 -26.04 -0.42 3.62
CA LEU A 8 -27.15 -1.37 3.52
C LEU A 8 -26.84 -2.75 2.91
N CYS A 9 -25.60 -3.02 2.49
CA CYS A 9 -25.24 -4.35 1.96
C CYS A 9 -24.70 -5.33 3.00
N LEU A 10 -24.49 -4.90 4.25
CA LEU A 10 -23.87 -5.71 5.30
C LEU A 10 -24.83 -6.56 6.16
N LEU A 11 -26.14 -6.58 5.85
CA LEU A 11 -27.13 -7.28 6.69
C LEU A 11 -28.04 -8.29 5.96
N MET A 12 -27.76 -8.66 4.71
CA MET A 12 -28.58 -9.62 3.94
C MET A 12 -27.80 -10.80 3.35
N VAL A 13 -26.82 -11.33 4.08
CA VAL A 13 -26.25 -12.66 3.79
C VAL A 13 -26.43 -13.57 5.01
N MET A 14 -27.67 -13.76 5.42
CA MET A 14 -28.08 -14.76 6.41
C MET A 14 -29.28 -15.51 5.85
N ALA A 15 -29.04 -16.42 4.89
CA ALA A 15 -29.85 -17.62 4.63
C ALA A 15 -29.43 -18.31 3.32
N VAL A 16 -28.36 -19.12 3.36
CA VAL A 16 -28.31 -20.37 2.57
C VAL A 16 -27.57 -21.42 3.42
N PRO A 17 -28.24 -22.49 3.86
CA PRO A 17 -27.56 -23.66 4.38
C PRO A 17 -27.27 -24.59 3.18
N LEU A 18 -26.03 -25.02 2.98
CA LEU A 18 -25.67 -26.30 2.36
C LEU A 18 -24.15 -26.40 2.17
N GLY A 19 -23.54 -27.37 2.85
CA GLY A 19 -22.17 -27.78 2.62
C GLY A 19 -21.34 -27.78 3.90
N ALA A 20 -21.55 -28.78 4.74
CA ALA A 20 -20.54 -29.22 5.70
C ALA A 20 -19.31 -29.70 4.90
N GLY A 21 -18.42 -28.76 4.58
CA GLY A 21 -17.06 -29.02 4.14
C GLY A 21 -16.16 -28.48 5.23
N GLU A 22 -15.32 -29.36 5.77
CA GLU A 22 -14.36 -29.09 6.85
C GLU A 22 -13.75 -27.69 6.73
N ILE A 23 -13.94 -26.87 7.76
CA ILE A 23 -13.11 -25.71 8.00
C ILE A 23 -11.73 -26.26 8.35
N THR A 24 -10.91 -26.52 7.34
CA THR A 24 -9.49 -26.77 7.53
C THR A 24 -8.91 -25.54 8.21
N GLY A 25 -8.47 -25.67 9.46
CA GLY A 25 -8.07 -24.56 10.34
C GLY A 25 -7.01 -23.58 9.77
N GLY A 26 -6.33 -23.93 8.68
CA GLY A 26 -5.37 -23.05 7.99
C GLY A 26 -5.98 -21.79 7.36
N GLY A 27 -7.24 -21.84 6.89
CA GLY A 27 -7.88 -20.67 6.25
C GLY A 27 -8.16 -19.51 7.22
N SER A 28 -8.48 -19.83 8.47
CA SER A 28 -8.72 -18.84 9.54
C SER A 28 -7.41 -18.24 10.07
N ALA A 29 -6.33 -19.04 10.11
CA ALA A 29 -5.02 -18.58 10.58
C ALA A 29 -4.35 -17.60 9.60
N VAL A 30 -4.49 -17.83 8.29
CA VAL A 30 -3.97 -16.93 7.25
C VAL A 30 -4.70 -15.58 7.29
N LEU A 31 -6.03 -15.62 7.39
CA LEU A 31 -6.85 -14.41 7.52
C LEU A 31 -6.46 -13.61 8.77
N GLY A 32 -6.33 -14.27 9.93
CA GLY A 32 -5.95 -13.61 11.18
C GLY A 32 -4.56 -12.95 11.13
N GLN A 33 -3.61 -13.52 10.39
CA GLN A 33 -2.29 -12.93 10.20
C GLN A 33 -2.28 -11.78 9.17
N MET A 34 -3.15 -11.83 8.16
CA MET A 34 -3.18 -10.84 7.09
C MET A 34 -3.97 -9.58 7.45
N ILE A 35 -5.02 -9.67 8.28
CA ILE A 35 -5.81 -8.52 8.74
C ILE A 35 -4.94 -7.37 9.31
N PRO A 36 -4.02 -7.60 10.27
CA PRO A 36 -3.19 -6.51 10.79
C PRO A 36 -2.25 -5.92 9.75
N ILE A 37 -1.86 -6.70 8.73
CA ILE A 37 -1.05 -6.19 7.61
C ILE A 37 -1.88 -5.27 6.72
N LEU A 38 -3.10 -5.68 6.34
CA LEU A 38 -4.01 -4.86 5.54
C LEU A 38 -4.35 -3.54 6.24
N GLN A 39 -4.64 -3.61 7.54
CA GLN A 39 -4.85 -2.41 8.35
C GLN A 39 -3.60 -1.54 8.37
N GLY A 40 -2.42 -2.12 8.59
CA GLY A 40 -1.15 -1.38 8.55
C GLY A 40 -0.87 -0.74 7.18
N LEU A 41 -1.20 -1.43 6.09
CA LEU A 41 -1.07 -0.89 4.73
C LEU A 41 -1.99 0.31 4.56
N SER A 42 -3.28 0.18 4.91
CA SER A 42 -4.26 1.27 4.88
C SER A 42 -3.78 2.50 5.66
N GLU A 43 -3.38 2.32 6.91
CA GLU A 43 -2.91 3.42 7.78
C GLU A 43 -1.68 4.14 7.19
N ASN A 44 -0.74 3.40 6.59
CA ASN A 44 0.47 4.00 6.01
C ASN A 44 0.21 4.61 4.61
N ILE A 45 -0.76 4.09 3.85
CA ILE A 45 -1.24 4.70 2.59
C ILE A 45 -1.89 6.06 2.89
N GLU A 46 -2.74 6.14 3.91
CA GLU A 46 -3.34 7.41 4.34
C GLU A 46 -2.25 8.40 4.79
N ALA A 47 -1.29 7.94 5.61
CA ALA A 47 -0.23 8.79 6.12
C ALA A 47 0.68 9.36 5.01
N ILE A 48 1.01 8.56 3.98
CA ILE A 48 1.83 9.06 2.86
C ILE A 48 1.03 10.03 1.97
N SER A 49 -0.28 9.80 1.83
CA SER A 49 -1.19 10.71 1.11
C SER A 49 -1.31 12.07 1.83
N ASP A 50 -1.32 12.06 3.16
CA ASP A 50 -1.29 13.28 3.97
C ASP A 50 0.03 14.05 3.83
N ILE A 51 1.16 13.34 3.70
CA ILE A 51 2.46 13.98 3.40
C ILE A 51 2.44 14.58 2.01
N GLN A 52 1.96 13.84 1.01
CA GLN A 52 1.82 14.35 -0.35
C GLN A 52 1.02 15.65 -0.38
N LYS A 53 -0.13 15.68 0.30
CA LYS A 53 -0.96 16.87 0.40
C LYS A 53 -0.23 18.05 1.05
N GLN A 54 0.49 17.81 2.15
CA GLN A 54 1.31 18.86 2.78
C GLN A 54 2.42 19.37 1.88
N MET A 55 2.96 18.50 1.02
CA MET A 55 3.97 18.88 0.04
C MET A 55 3.38 19.71 -1.11
N ASP A 56 2.19 19.36 -1.59
CA ASP A 56 1.44 20.13 -2.59
C ASP A 56 1.03 21.51 -2.06
N ASP A 57 0.58 21.58 -0.81
CA ASP A 57 0.17 22.83 -0.14
C ASP A 57 1.36 23.73 0.23
N SER A 58 2.59 23.21 0.16
CA SER A 58 3.78 24.02 0.45
C SER A 58 4.08 24.98 -0.71
N LYS A 59 4.28 26.27 -0.38
CA LYS A 59 4.62 27.35 -1.34
C LYS A 59 5.95 27.15 -2.10
N ALA A 60 6.63 26.02 -1.90
CA ALA A 60 7.79 25.62 -2.70
C ALA A 60 7.45 25.47 -4.20
N SER A 61 6.16 25.40 -4.56
CA SER A 61 5.66 25.37 -5.93
C SER A 61 5.38 26.75 -6.56
N ASP A 62 5.43 27.86 -5.81
CA ASP A 62 4.93 29.18 -6.25
C ASP A 62 5.99 30.09 -6.92
N GLU A 63 7.24 29.67 -7.03
CA GLU A 63 8.29 30.43 -7.74
C GLU A 63 8.36 30.05 -9.23
N ASN A 64 8.75 31.02 -10.07
CA ASN A 64 8.96 30.88 -11.51
C ASN A 64 9.80 29.63 -11.84
N TYR A 65 9.54 29.02 -13.00
CA TYR A 65 10.12 27.74 -13.49
C TYR A 65 11.63 27.59 -13.19
N ASP A 66 11.95 27.01 -12.02
CA ASP A 66 13.31 26.68 -11.59
C ASP A 66 13.46 25.15 -11.50
N GLU A 67 14.71 24.68 -11.59
CA GLU A 67 15.06 23.26 -11.53
C GLU A 67 14.54 22.57 -10.25
N LYS A 68 14.51 23.31 -9.12
CA LYS A 68 14.09 22.77 -7.82
C LYS A 68 12.59 22.51 -7.76
N LYS A 69 11.76 23.32 -8.41
CA LYS A 69 10.33 23.09 -8.55
C LYS A 69 10.05 21.80 -9.32
N ASN A 70 10.79 21.52 -10.38
CA ASN A 70 10.65 20.27 -11.13
C ASN A 70 11.07 19.05 -10.30
N ILE A 71 12.15 19.16 -9.52
CA ILE A 71 12.59 18.11 -8.59
C ILE A 71 11.57 17.89 -7.47
N TRP A 72 10.96 18.97 -6.97
CA TRP A 72 9.89 18.91 -5.98
C TRP A 72 8.68 18.16 -6.52
N LEU A 73 8.18 18.55 -7.70
CA LEU A 73 7.07 17.88 -8.38
C LEU A 73 7.38 16.42 -8.69
N SER A 74 8.63 16.11 -9.08
CA SER A 74 9.07 14.73 -9.28
C SER A 74 8.95 13.90 -7.99
N SER A 75 9.28 14.46 -6.83
CA SER A 75 9.10 13.79 -5.54
C SER A 75 7.62 13.51 -5.25
N VAL A 76 6.76 14.53 -5.42
CA VAL A 76 5.31 14.39 -5.26
C VAL A 76 4.74 13.28 -6.13
N LEU A 77 5.07 13.28 -7.43
CA LEU A 77 4.63 12.25 -8.37
C LEU A 77 5.12 10.85 -7.97
N THR A 78 6.32 10.77 -7.41
CA THR A 78 6.88 9.50 -6.94
C THR A 78 6.10 8.98 -5.73
N PHE A 79 5.65 9.85 -4.81
CA PHE A 79 4.77 9.43 -3.71
C PHE A 79 3.43 8.92 -4.21
N THR A 80 2.80 9.61 -5.16
CA THR A 80 1.55 9.14 -5.77
C THR A 80 1.72 7.76 -6.40
N ALA A 81 2.84 7.51 -7.08
CA ALA A 81 3.11 6.20 -7.65
C ALA A 81 3.25 5.11 -6.58
N ILE A 82 3.91 5.40 -5.45
CA ILE A 82 4.01 4.46 -4.32
C ILE A 82 2.64 4.17 -3.71
N VAL A 83 1.82 5.21 -3.49
CA VAL A 83 0.44 5.07 -3.00
C VAL A 83 -0.34 4.10 -3.89
N SER A 84 -0.36 4.35 -5.19
CA SER A 84 -1.12 3.52 -6.13
C SER A 84 -0.64 2.07 -6.17
N VAL A 85 0.67 1.82 -6.04
CA VAL A 85 1.19 0.44 -5.94
C VAL A 85 0.74 -0.23 -4.65
N CYS A 86 0.75 0.49 -3.53
CA CYS A 86 0.33 -0.06 -2.23
C CYS A 86 -1.18 -0.31 -2.17
N GLU A 87 -2.00 0.60 -2.69
CA GLU A 87 -3.46 0.42 -2.83
C GLU A 87 -3.79 -0.80 -3.70
N TYR A 88 -3.10 -0.93 -4.83
CA TYR A 88 -3.26 -2.07 -5.72
C TYR A 88 -2.94 -3.40 -5.01
N GLU A 89 -1.82 -3.47 -4.27
CA GLU A 89 -1.48 -4.68 -3.52
C GLU A 89 -2.40 -4.94 -2.34
N HIS A 90 -2.91 -3.89 -1.68
CA HIS A 90 -3.92 -4.00 -0.63
C HIS A 90 -5.18 -4.69 -1.18
N ASP A 91 -5.77 -4.14 -2.24
CA ASP A 91 -6.98 -4.69 -2.86
C ASP A 91 -6.78 -6.12 -3.35
N LEU A 92 -5.61 -6.42 -3.93
CA LEU A 92 -5.30 -7.76 -4.40
C LEU A 92 -5.11 -8.77 -3.27
N LEU A 93 -4.58 -8.35 -2.12
CA LEU A 93 -4.49 -9.18 -0.94
C LEU A 93 -5.87 -9.47 -0.38
N GLU A 94 -6.76 -8.47 -0.27
CA GLU A 94 -8.16 -8.67 0.14
C GLU A 94 -8.87 -9.67 -0.78
N LEU A 95 -8.84 -9.42 -2.09
CA LEU A 95 -9.44 -10.32 -3.08
C LEU A 95 -8.86 -11.73 -3.00
N PHE A 96 -7.55 -11.85 -2.76
CA PHE A 96 -6.90 -13.16 -2.62
C PHE A 96 -7.38 -13.89 -1.35
N LEU A 97 -7.62 -13.19 -0.25
CA LEU A 97 -8.14 -13.80 0.98
C LEU A 97 -9.58 -14.29 0.84
N ASP A 98 -10.40 -13.61 0.04
CA ASP A 98 -11.80 -13.98 -0.25
C ASP A 98 -11.93 -15.25 -1.11
N LEU A 99 -10.85 -15.67 -1.78
CA LEU A 99 -10.85 -16.90 -2.56
C LEU A 99 -11.01 -18.14 -1.65
N SER A 100 -11.73 -19.15 -2.17
CA SER A 100 -11.78 -20.46 -1.52
C SER A 100 -10.37 -21.06 -1.34
N PRO A 101 -10.13 -21.90 -0.32
CA PRO A 101 -8.81 -22.48 -0.07
C PRO A 101 -8.19 -23.16 -1.30
N LYS A 102 -9.01 -23.88 -2.08
CA LYS A 102 -8.61 -24.52 -3.35
C LYS A 102 -8.12 -23.50 -4.39
N ASN A 103 -8.81 -22.37 -4.52
CA ASN A 103 -8.43 -21.32 -5.46
C ASN A 103 -7.21 -20.55 -4.96
N ARG A 104 -7.10 -20.26 -3.66
CA ARG A 104 -5.91 -19.63 -3.07
C ARG A 104 -4.65 -20.43 -3.39
N ALA A 105 -4.66 -21.73 -3.10
CA ALA A 105 -3.54 -22.63 -3.37
C ALA A 105 -3.07 -22.57 -4.84
N ARG A 106 -4.01 -22.45 -5.79
CA ARG A 106 -3.70 -22.35 -7.24
C ARG A 106 -2.95 -21.06 -7.61
N TYR A 107 -3.19 -19.96 -6.91
CA TYR A 107 -2.68 -18.63 -7.29
C TYR A 107 -1.60 -18.09 -6.33
N VAL A 108 -1.14 -18.89 -5.35
CA VAL A 108 -0.08 -18.51 -4.40
C VAL A 108 1.17 -17.97 -5.10
N GLU A 109 1.68 -18.66 -6.12
CA GLU A 109 2.89 -18.25 -6.85
C GLU A 109 2.70 -16.90 -7.54
N VAL A 110 1.57 -16.71 -8.23
CA VAL A 110 1.25 -15.44 -8.90
C VAL A 110 1.16 -14.30 -7.88
N ARG A 111 0.54 -14.55 -6.73
CA ARG A 111 0.41 -13.54 -5.67
C ARG A 111 1.77 -13.13 -5.10
N ILE A 112 2.67 -14.10 -4.85
CA ILE A 112 4.03 -13.82 -4.39
C ILE A 112 4.79 -12.98 -5.43
N GLN A 113 4.76 -13.39 -6.69
CA GLN A 113 5.48 -12.69 -7.75
C GLN A 113 5.01 -11.25 -7.92
N SER A 114 3.70 -11.00 -7.82
CA SER A 114 3.15 -9.65 -7.89
C SER A 114 3.62 -8.80 -6.70
N ILE A 115 3.52 -9.29 -5.47
CA ILE A 115 3.98 -8.53 -4.29
C ILE A 115 5.49 -8.26 -4.37
N GLU A 116 6.30 -9.25 -4.74
CA GLU A 116 7.74 -9.09 -4.89
C GLU A 116 8.10 -8.10 -6.02
N SER A 117 7.29 -8.03 -7.08
CA SER A 117 7.45 -7.02 -8.13
C SER A 117 7.12 -5.61 -7.62
N SER A 118 6.02 -5.47 -6.88
CA SER A 118 5.59 -4.21 -6.28
C SER A 118 6.61 -3.70 -5.24
N ILE A 119 7.20 -4.58 -4.44
CA ILE A 119 8.32 -4.26 -3.52
C ILE A 119 9.48 -3.66 -4.31
N ARG A 120 9.96 -4.33 -5.37
CA ARG A 120 11.08 -3.82 -6.19
C ARG A 120 10.76 -2.46 -6.82
N GLN A 121 9.52 -2.26 -7.26
CA GLN A 121 9.09 -0.98 -7.82
C GLN A 121 9.12 0.15 -6.78
N ILE A 122 8.64 -0.12 -5.56
CA ILE A 122 8.67 0.85 -4.45
C ILE A 122 10.12 1.15 -4.04
N GLU A 123 11.02 0.17 -4.05
CA GLU A 123 12.45 0.38 -3.78
C GLU A 123 13.08 1.34 -4.80
N ILE A 124 12.79 1.17 -6.10
CA ILE A 124 13.24 2.09 -7.16
C ILE A 124 12.67 3.50 -6.93
N PHE A 125 11.40 3.62 -6.57
CA PHE A 125 10.79 4.92 -6.26
C PHE A 125 11.42 5.59 -5.05
N ARG A 126 11.74 4.81 -4.00
CA ARG A 126 12.45 5.30 -2.82
C ARG A 126 13.85 5.83 -3.17
N GLU A 127 14.57 5.16 -4.06
CA GLU A 127 15.85 5.65 -4.58
C GLU A 127 15.69 6.96 -5.37
N GLN A 128 14.65 7.06 -6.19
CA GLN A 128 14.35 8.30 -6.93
C GLN A 128 14.05 9.47 -5.98
N ILE A 129 13.33 9.24 -4.89
CA ILE A 129 13.09 10.26 -3.85
C ILE A 129 14.41 10.67 -3.18
N ALA A 130 15.29 9.72 -2.88
CA ALA A 130 16.60 10.02 -2.31
C ALA A 130 17.47 10.89 -3.27
N ILE A 131 17.45 10.60 -4.57
CA ILE A 131 18.07 11.43 -5.60
C ILE A 131 17.47 12.84 -5.58
N ASN A 132 16.15 12.96 -5.66
CA ASN A 132 15.47 14.25 -5.66
C ASN A 132 15.82 15.08 -4.42
N ARG A 133 15.79 14.46 -3.24
CA ARG A 133 16.19 15.10 -1.98
C ARG A 133 17.62 15.60 -2.00
N SER A 134 18.55 14.85 -2.58
CA SER A 134 19.95 15.27 -2.69
C SER A 134 20.12 16.53 -3.55
N LEU A 135 19.34 16.64 -4.63
CA LEU A 135 19.37 17.78 -5.55
C LEU A 135 18.69 19.02 -4.97
N LEU A 136 17.71 18.84 -4.09
CA LEU A 136 16.99 19.93 -3.41
C LEU A 136 17.83 20.67 -2.35
N GLY A 137 18.90 20.04 -1.84
CA GLY A 137 19.84 20.62 -0.87
C GLY A 137 19.37 20.58 0.59
N GLU A 138 20.27 20.92 1.53
CA GLU A 138 20.06 20.68 2.98
C GLU A 138 19.17 21.70 3.71
N ASN A 139 18.94 22.89 3.11
CA ASN A 139 18.26 24.02 3.74
C ASN A 139 16.76 24.12 3.40
N GLN A 140 16.06 23.00 3.27
CA GLN A 140 14.63 23.01 3.02
C GLN A 140 13.82 22.96 4.31
N SER A 141 12.87 23.90 4.47
CA SER A 141 11.86 23.90 5.54
C SER A 141 11.07 22.58 5.60
N ASN A 142 10.99 21.87 4.48
CA ASN A 142 10.22 20.65 4.30
C ASN A 142 11.03 19.36 4.54
N LYS A 143 12.28 19.45 5.02
CA LYS A 143 13.13 18.27 5.28
C LYS A 143 12.47 17.22 6.18
N HIS A 144 11.64 17.67 7.13
CA HIS A 144 10.91 16.79 8.03
C HIS A 144 9.88 15.90 7.30
N LEU A 145 9.26 16.40 6.22
CA LEU A 145 8.30 15.63 5.42
C LEU A 145 8.97 14.43 4.75
N PHE A 146 10.17 14.63 4.16
CA PHE A 146 10.97 13.54 3.59
C PHE A 146 11.43 12.51 4.62
N VAL A 147 11.72 12.91 5.87
CA VAL A 147 12.10 11.96 6.91
C VAL A 147 10.89 11.14 7.38
N MET A 148 9.72 11.76 7.48
CA MET A 148 8.48 11.07 7.81
C MET A 148 8.10 10.07 6.71
N GLU A 149 8.25 10.48 5.46
CA GLU A 149 7.94 9.67 4.30
C GLU A 149 8.86 8.44 4.18
N ASP A 150 10.18 8.59 4.27
CA ASP A 150 11.10 7.44 4.20
C ASP A 150 10.77 6.38 5.27
N ARG A 151 10.36 6.82 6.47
CA ARG A 151 9.89 5.94 7.54
C ARG A 151 8.61 5.19 7.15
N ILE A 152 7.66 5.88 6.51
CA ILE A 152 6.38 5.29 6.07
C ILE A 152 6.62 4.32 4.91
N ILE A 153 7.42 4.66 3.91
CA ILE A 153 7.81 3.74 2.84
C ILE A 153 8.47 2.48 3.40
N THR A 154 9.41 2.64 4.33
CA THR A 154 10.08 1.51 4.96
C THR A 154 9.08 0.58 5.67
N ARG A 155 8.03 1.15 6.29
CA ARG A 155 6.94 0.36 6.88
C ARG A 155 6.09 -0.34 5.83
N LEU A 156 5.70 0.33 4.74
CA LEU A 156 4.97 -0.26 3.63
C LEU A 156 5.74 -1.46 3.04
N LEU A 157 7.03 -1.29 2.76
CA LEU A 157 7.90 -2.38 2.29
C LEU A 157 7.94 -3.56 3.27
N SER A 158 8.11 -3.29 4.56
CA SER A 158 8.10 -4.33 5.60
C SER A 158 6.76 -5.08 5.66
N LEU A 159 5.63 -4.37 5.53
CA LEU A 159 4.29 -4.98 5.52
C LEU A 159 4.10 -5.87 4.28
N LEU A 160 4.54 -5.42 3.10
CA LEU A 160 4.52 -6.23 1.88
C LEU A 160 5.45 -7.46 1.98
N GLN A 161 6.62 -7.34 2.60
CA GLN A 161 7.50 -8.48 2.85
C GLN A 161 6.85 -9.51 3.79
N GLN A 162 6.15 -9.03 4.83
CA GLN A 162 5.39 -9.91 5.72
C GLN A 162 4.22 -10.58 5.01
N SER A 163 3.51 -9.88 4.11
CA SER A 163 2.43 -10.48 3.33
C SER A 163 2.95 -11.60 2.43
N VAL A 164 4.12 -11.44 1.80
CA VAL A 164 4.80 -12.53 1.07
C VAL A 164 5.05 -13.74 1.96
N ALA A 165 5.54 -13.54 3.19
CA ALA A 165 5.82 -14.64 4.11
C ALA A 165 4.54 -15.41 4.48
N ILE A 166 3.44 -14.71 4.74
CA ILE A 166 2.13 -15.32 5.02
C ILE A 166 1.60 -16.06 3.79
N VAL A 167 1.66 -15.46 2.60
CA VAL A 167 1.20 -16.12 1.36
C VAL A 167 2.02 -17.37 1.07
N LYS A 168 3.33 -17.36 1.34
CA LYS A 168 4.21 -18.54 1.23
C LYS A 168 3.80 -19.68 2.19
N SER A 169 3.22 -19.36 3.35
CA SER A 169 2.77 -20.36 4.34
C SER A 169 1.50 -21.13 3.94
N ILE A 170 0.82 -20.71 2.86
CA ILE A 170 -0.36 -21.42 2.32
C ILE A 170 0.06 -22.70 1.57
N ARG A 171 1.34 -22.84 1.21
CA ARG A 171 1.90 -23.99 0.51
C ARG A 171 2.05 -25.22 1.39
#